data_AF-A0A964A3K0-F1
#
_entry.id   AF-A0A964A3K0-F1
#
_cell.length_a   1.000
_cell.length_b   1.000
_cell.length_c   1.000
_cell.angle_alpha   90.00
_cell.angle_beta   90.00
_cell.angle_gamma   90.00
#
_symmetry.space_group_name_H-M   'P 1'
#
loop_
_entity.id
_entity.type
_entity.pdbx_description
1 polymer ?
#
loop_
_entity_poly.entity_id
_entity_poly.type
_entity_poly.pdbx_seq_one_letter_code
_entity_poly.pdbx_strand_id
1 'polypeptide(L)'
;MKKQYLLFLLAALFAFGACEKGEFFNHNNKGKSKDHVIGPKDDKDDDDDNDNTNDSTTVDSCQFRTQTMGGWGSTPHGNNPGAYLAANFDAAFPIGLTVGCGNTITLTSAQAVSDFLPQGGNSVVLTASYTDPVAGMGNLAGQLVAATISVTMDDYDSNFSPSPNRLGDATIIGGAMDGMTVDQVLAEGNKILGGCVSAYTLEDVHAALGTINENYVDGSKNKGNLNCPGGDGGTDPNDPDDPGDIYTVK
;
A
#
# COMPACT_ATOMS: atom_id res chain seq x y z
N MET A 1 -38.31 -33.54 21.17
CA MET A 1 -38.85 -34.50 20.17
C MET A 1 -39.45 -33.75 18.99
N LYS A 2 -38.79 -33.76 17.82
CA LYS A 2 -39.36 -34.05 16.49
C LYS A 2 -38.31 -33.69 15.42
N LYS A 3 -37.88 -34.70 14.65
CA LYS A 3 -37.19 -34.53 13.37
C LYS A 3 -38.24 -34.19 12.31
N GLN A 4 -37.88 -33.44 11.26
CA GLN A 4 -38.13 -33.87 9.88
C GLN A 4 -37.31 -33.02 8.87
N TYR A 5 -36.42 -33.73 8.19
CA TYR A 5 -35.84 -33.51 6.87
C TYR A 5 -36.57 -32.57 5.89
N LEU A 6 -35.79 -31.82 5.10
CA LEU A 6 -35.87 -31.98 3.64
C LEU A 6 -34.49 -31.78 2.97
N LEU A 7 -34.18 -32.67 2.04
CA LEU A 7 -32.94 -32.74 1.28
C LEU A 7 -33.26 -32.38 -0.17
N PHE A 8 -32.50 -31.47 -0.78
CA PHE A 8 -32.54 -31.28 -2.24
C PHE A 8 -31.12 -31.16 -2.81
N LEU A 9 -30.68 -32.25 -3.41
CA LEU A 9 -29.59 -32.30 -4.38
C LEU A 9 -30.16 -31.94 -5.75
N LEU A 10 -29.49 -31.07 -6.49
CA LEU A 10 -29.49 -31.14 -7.95
C LEU A 10 -28.14 -30.63 -8.47
N ALA A 11 -27.50 -31.44 -9.33
CA ALA A 11 -26.27 -31.08 -10.02
C ALA A 11 -26.53 -31.08 -11.54
N ALA A 12 -25.86 -30.18 -12.27
CA ALA A 12 -25.79 -30.25 -13.73
C ALA A 12 -24.46 -29.63 -14.21
N LEU A 13 -23.65 -30.44 -14.89
CA LEU A 13 -22.48 -29.99 -15.65
C LEU A 13 -22.92 -29.42 -17.00
N PHE A 14 -22.30 -28.33 -17.43
CA PHE A 14 -21.90 -28.03 -18.82
C PHE A 14 -20.80 -26.95 -18.74
N ALA A 15 -19.79 -26.81 -19.58
CA ALA A 15 -19.06 -27.64 -20.54
C ALA A 15 -17.99 -26.70 -21.14
N PHE A 16 -16.92 -27.25 -21.70
CA PHE A 16 -15.76 -26.55 -22.27
C PHE A 16 -16.06 -25.34 -23.17
N GLY A 17 -15.18 -24.33 -23.10
CA GLY A 17 -15.11 -23.24 -24.06
C GLY A 17 -13.75 -22.52 -24.00
N ALA A 18 -12.73 -23.05 -24.68
CA ALA A 18 -11.52 -22.28 -24.95
C ALA A 18 -11.81 -21.25 -26.06
N CYS A 19 -11.29 -20.03 -25.93
CA CYS A 19 -11.32 -19.02 -26.99
C CYS A 19 -9.87 -18.70 -27.37
N GLU A 20 -9.52 -18.96 -28.63
CA GLU A 20 -8.16 -18.79 -29.15
C GLU A 20 -7.83 -17.34 -29.50
N LYS A 21 -6.52 -17.09 -29.68
CA LYS A 21 -5.97 -15.81 -30.12
C LYS A 21 -6.53 -15.42 -31.49
N GLY A 22 -6.94 -14.16 -31.62
CA GLY A 22 -7.22 -13.52 -32.91
C GLY A 22 -6.36 -12.28 -33.07
N GLU A 23 -5.23 -12.40 -33.77
CA GLU A 23 -4.59 -11.22 -34.37
C GLU A 23 -5.38 -10.79 -35.60
N PHE A 24 -5.77 -9.52 -35.67
CA PHE A 24 -6.24 -8.93 -36.92
C PHE A 24 -5.72 -7.50 -37.09
N PHE A 25 -4.77 -7.34 -38.01
CA PHE A 25 -4.40 -6.05 -38.56
C PHE A 25 -5.61 -5.39 -39.24
N ASN A 26 -5.80 -4.09 -39.02
CA ASN A 26 -6.13 -3.20 -40.15
C ASN A 26 -5.59 -1.78 -39.93
N HIS A 27 -5.00 -1.22 -40.98
CA HIS A 27 -4.66 0.20 -41.04
C HIS A 27 -5.87 1.03 -41.45
N ASN A 28 -5.92 2.29 -41.04
CA ASN A 28 -6.02 3.42 -41.98
C ASN A 28 -6.08 4.76 -41.23
N ASN A 29 -5.09 5.63 -41.49
CA ASN A 29 -5.44 6.95 -42.02
C ASN A 29 -4.36 7.45 -42.99
N LYS A 30 -4.77 8.11 -44.08
CA LYS A 30 -3.90 8.58 -45.17
C LYS A 30 -4.22 10.03 -45.53
N GLY A 31 -3.22 10.90 -45.38
CA GLY A 31 -3.10 12.23 -46.01
C GLY A 31 -1.71 12.76 -45.65
N LYS A 32 -0.74 13.02 -46.55
CA LYS A 32 -0.73 13.84 -47.79
C LYS A 32 -1.29 15.26 -47.57
N SER A 33 -0.63 16.35 -47.95
CA SER A 33 0.74 16.56 -48.49
C SER A 33 1.05 18.07 -48.63
N LYS A 34 2.20 18.53 -48.11
CA LYS A 34 3.12 19.61 -48.58
C LYS A 34 2.59 20.97 -49.11
N ASP A 35 3.18 22.07 -48.61
CA ASP A 35 3.57 23.32 -49.34
C ASP A 35 4.31 24.31 -48.38
N HIS A 36 5.10 25.36 -48.74
CA HIS A 36 5.67 25.81 -50.04
C HIS A 36 6.90 26.78 -49.94
N VAL A 37 8.17 26.31 -49.85
CA VAL A 37 9.42 27.07 -50.23
C VAL A 37 9.73 28.28 -49.26
N ILE A 38 10.95 28.80 -48.97
CA ILE A 38 12.14 29.17 -49.76
C ILE A 38 13.43 29.19 -48.89
N GLY A 39 14.56 28.72 -49.44
CA GLY A 39 15.86 29.41 -49.35
C GLY A 39 16.92 28.90 -48.34
N PRO A 40 18.21 28.78 -48.73
CA PRO A 40 19.32 28.50 -47.80
C PRO A 40 20.12 29.77 -47.42
N LYS A 41 20.69 29.77 -46.20
CA LYS A 41 21.47 30.82 -45.46
C LYS A 41 20.71 31.35 -44.23
N ASP A 42 21.31 31.60 -43.05
CA ASP A 42 22.71 31.52 -42.57
C ASP A 42 22.72 31.03 -41.10
N ASP A 43 23.90 30.67 -40.58
CA ASP A 43 24.15 30.15 -39.23
C ASP A 43 23.60 31.05 -38.08
N LYS A 44 22.91 30.42 -37.10
CA LYS A 44 23.10 30.53 -35.63
C LYS A 44 22.59 29.28 -34.91
N ASP A 45 23.39 28.82 -33.97
CA ASP A 45 23.07 28.27 -32.65
C ASP A 45 21.56 28.08 -32.35
N ASP A 46 21.10 26.83 -32.36
CA ASP A 46 19.93 26.32 -31.64
C ASP A 46 20.27 24.88 -31.23
N ASP A 47 20.09 24.55 -29.95
CA ASP A 47 20.54 23.29 -29.35
C ASP A 47 19.67 22.09 -29.78
N ASP A 48 20.29 21.02 -30.29
CA ASP A 48 19.65 19.72 -30.49
C ASP A 48 20.67 18.56 -30.41
N ASP A 49 20.73 17.91 -29.26
CA ASP A 49 20.79 16.44 -29.25
C ASP A 49 19.67 15.84 -28.41
N ASN A 50 18.45 15.96 -28.94
CA ASN A 50 17.44 14.91 -29.00
C ASN A 50 17.51 13.94 -27.80
N ASP A 51 17.10 14.45 -26.63
CA ASP A 51 16.87 13.60 -25.47
C ASP A 51 15.59 12.78 -25.69
N ASN A 52 15.76 11.74 -26.49
CA ASN A 52 14.86 10.61 -26.58
C ASN A 52 15.26 9.56 -25.55
N THR A 53 15.44 9.93 -24.28
CA THR A 53 14.90 9.09 -23.21
C THR A 53 13.38 9.10 -23.30
N ASN A 54 12.87 8.31 -24.25
CA ASN A 54 11.72 7.48 -23.95
C ASN A 54 12.10 6.61 -22.75
N ASP A 55 11.99 7.18 -21.55
CA ASP A 55 12.17 6.49 -20.27
C ASP A 55 11.02 5.51 -20.08
N SER A 56 11.17 4.40 -20.78
CA SER A 56 10.47 3.17 -20.53
C SER A 56 10.91 2.66 -19.16
N THR A 57 10.11 3.01 -18.14
CA THR A 57 10.01 2.34 -16.84
C THR A 57 11.09 2.62 -15.79
N THR A 58 11.39 3.89 -15.51
CA THR A 58 11.60 4.26 -14.10
C THR A 58 10.32 3.99 -13.31
N VAL A 59 10.24 2.79 -12.72
CA VAL A 59 9.36 2.58 -11.57
C VAL A 59 9.85 3.50 -10.47
N ASP A 60 9.11 4.58 -10.22
CA ASP A 60 9.31 5.44 -9.06
C ASP A 60 9.44 4.54 -7.83
N SER A 61 10.59 4.67 -7.16
CA SER A 61 11.01 3.79 -6.08
C SER A 61 10.03 3.83 -4.89
N CYS A 62 9.12 4.81 -4.89
CA CYS A 62 8.08 5.08 -3.90
C CYS A 62 6.67 4.65 -4.30
N GLN A 63 6.47 3.90 -5.38
CA GLN A 63 5.15 3.35 -5.75
C GLN A 63 4.70 2.17 -4.86
N PHE A 64 4.63 2.39 -3.55
CA PHE A 64 4.09 1.43 -2.59
C PHE A 64 2.56 1.34 -2.67
N ARG A 65 1.98 0.37 -1.94
CA ARG A 65 0.54 0.27 -1.72
C ARG A 65 0.24 0.16 -0.22
N THR A 66 -0.65 1.01 0.28
CA THR A 66 -1.24 0.88 1.61
C THR A 66 -2.76 0.87 1.53
N GLN A 67 -3.41 0.56 2.65
CA GLN A 67 -4.86 0.58 2.78
C GLN A 67 -5.26 1.06 4.16
N THR A 68 -6.39 1.76 4.22
CA THR A 68 -7.02 2.10 5.49
C THR A 68 -7.60 0.85 6.16
N MET A 69 -7.80 0.90 7.48
CA MET A 69 -8.54 -0.15 8.19
C MET A 69 -9.96 -0.39 7.62
N GLY A 70 -10.63 0.63 7.08
CA GLY A 70 -11.91 0.46 6.39
C GLY A 70 -11.80 -0.29 5.06
N GLY A 71 -10.67 -0.15 4.36
CA GLY A 71 -10.34 -0.93 3.16
C GLY A 71 -10.15 -2.40 3.50
N TRP A 72 -9.25 -2.72 4.44
CA TRP A 72 -8.99 -4.09 4.86
C TRP A 72 -10.18 -4.78 5.54
N GLY A 73 -10.98 -4.05 6.30
CA GLY A 73 -12.19 -4.57 6.94
C GLY A 73 -13.38 -4.78 5.99
N SER A 74 -13.33 -4.22 4.77
CA SER A 74 -14.45 -4.26 3.85
C SER A 74 -14.88 -5.69 3.49
N THR A 75 -16.20 -5.92 3.40
CA THR A 75 -16.74 -7.23 3.00
C THR A 75 -16.15 -7.65 1.64
N PRO A 76 -15.55 -8.84 1.52
CA PRO A 76 -14.93 -9.31 0.28
C PRO A 76 -15.89 -9.27 -0.93
N HIS A 77 -15.59 -8.40 -1.92
CA HIS A 77 -16.39 -8.28 -3.13
C HIS A 77 -15.59 -7.72 -4.32
N GLY A 78 -15.55 -8.46 -5.43
CA GLY A 78 -14.81 -8.06 -6.63
C GLY A 78 -13.33 -7.91 -6.33
N ASN A 79 -12.75 -6.76 -6.69
CA ASN A 79 -11.32 -6.47 -6.53
C ASN A 79 -11.04 -5.54 -5.34
N ASN A 80 -11.92 -5.48 -4.33
CA ASN A 80 -11.70 -4.64 -3.15
C ASN A 80 -10.60 -5.20 -2.23
N PRO A 81 -10.03 -4.39 -1.31
CA PRO A 81 -8.93 -4.85 -0.46
C PRO A 81 -9.31 -6.02 0.45
N GLY A 82 -10.57 -6.09 0.91
CA GLY A 82 -11.09 -7.24 1.66
C GLY A 82 -11.07 -8.54 0.85
N ALA A 83 -11.41 -8.51 -0.44
CA ALA A 83 -11.30 -9.67 -1.33
C ALA A 83 -9.83 -10.08 -1.58
N TYR A 84 -8.93 -9.11 -1.76
CA TYR A 84 -7.50 -9.39 -1.88
C TYR A 84 -6.94 -10.03 -0.61
N LEU A 85 -7.32 -9.52 0.57
CA LEU A 85 -6.95 -10.10 1.86
C LEU A 85 -7.50 -11.52 2.00
N ALA A 86 -8.79 -11.74 1.71
CA ALA A 86 -9.43 -13.06 1.81
C ALA A 86 -8.80 -14.12 0.89
N ALA A 87 -8.27 -13.72 -0.28
CA ALA A 87 -7.59 -14.63 -1.19
C ALA A 87 -6.17 -15.01 -0.74
N ASN A 88 -5.50 -14.17 0.04
CA ASN A 88 -4.07 -14.31 0.37
C ASN A 88 -3.79 -14.57 1.86
N PHE A 89 -4.77 -14.42 2.75
CA PHE A 89 -4.57 -14.43 4.20
C PHE A 89 -3.84 -15.67 4.71
N ASP A 90 -4.28 -16.88 4.34
CA ASP A 90 -3.70 -18.13 4.87
C ASP A 90 -2.23 -18.33 4.43
N ALA A 91 -1.80 -17.67 3.35
CA ALA A 91 -0.44 -17.73 2.83
C ALA A 91 0.47 -16.63 3.41
N ALA A 92 -0.06 -15.40 3.57
CA ALA A 92 0.64 -14.28 4.21
C ALA A 92 0.70 -14.41 5.75
N PHE A 93 -0.31 -15.04 6.35
CA PHE A 93 -0.49 -15.23 7.80
C PHE A 93 -0.73 -16.71 8.16
N PRO A 94 0.23 -17.62 7.93
CA PRO A 94 0.04 -19.07 8.12
C PRO A 94 -0.20 -19.50 9.58
N ILE A 95 -0.05 -18.59 10.55
CA ILE A 95 -0.37 -18.78 11.97
C ILE A 95 -1.41 -17.77 12.49
N GLY A 96 -2.09 -17.06 11.59
CA GLY A 96 -2.90 -15.88 11.90
C GLY A 96 -2.07 -14.60 12.01
N LEU A 97 -2.77 -13.47 12.11
CA LEU A 97 -2.18 -12.15 12.33
C LEU A 97 -2.20 -11.85 13.82
N THR A 98 -1.04 -11.62 14.42
CA THR A 98 -0.92 -11.21 15.83
C THR A 98 -0.32 -9.81 15.96
N VAL A 99 -0.95 -8.96 16.76
CA VAL A 99 -0.40 -7.66 17.19
C VAL A 99 -0.39 -7.54 18.71
N GLY A 100 0.51 -6.71 19.24
CA GLY A 100 0.78 -6.57 20.67
C GLY A 100 2.10 -7.22 21.08
N CYS A 101 2.28 -7.45 22.38
CA CYS A 101 3.51 -8.01 22.94
C CYS A 101 3.25 -8.83 24.22
N GLY A 102 3.11 -8.19 25.39
CA GLY A 102 2.75 -8.85 26.64
C GLY A 102 1.29 -9.29 26.66
N ASN A 103 0.42 -8.38 26.22
CA ASN A 103 -0.94 -8.68 25.78
C ASN A 103 -1.04 -8.60 24.25
N THR A 104 -1.87 -9.43 23.64
CA THR A 104 -1.97 -9.54 22.17
C THR A 104 -3.41 -9.57 21.66
N ILE A 105 -3.63 -9.12 20.44
CA ILE A 105 -4.79 -9.50 19.62
C ILE A 105 -4.29 -10.50 18.58
N THR A 106 -4.95 -11.65 18.44
CA THR A 106 -4.73 -12.59 17.34
C THR A 106 -6.00 -12.71 16.51
N LEU A 107 -5.88 -12.49 15.20
CA LEU A 107 -6.92 -12.65 14.19
C LEU A 107 -6.59 -13.89 13.37
N THR A 108 -7.44 -14.91 13.44
CA THR A 108 -7.16 -16.27 12.94
C THR A 108 -7.50 -16.48 11.47
N SER A 109 -8.21 -15.54 10.85
CA SER A 109 -8.67 -15.63 9.46
C SER A 109 -8.94 -14.25 8.86
N ALA A 110 -9.07 -14.17 7.53
CA ALA A 110 -9.54 -12.96 6.86
C ALA A 110 -10.94 -12.51 7.32
N GLN A 111 -11.83 -13.45 7.69
CA GLN A 111 -13.13 -13.11 8.25
C GLN A 111 -12.98 -12.43 9.61
N ALA A 112 -12.08 -12.93 10.48
CA ALA A 112 -11.79 -12.28 11.75
C ALA A 112 -11.22 -10.85 11.55
N VAL A 113 -10.45 -10.60 10.49
CA VAL A 113 -10.03 -9.23 10.12
C VAL A 113 -11.21 -8.37 9.66
N SER A 114 -12.11 -8.90 8.84
CA SER A 114 -13.31 -8.17 8.37
C SER A 114 -14.29 -7.88 9.52
N ASP A 115 -14.41 -8.78 10.49
CA ASP A 115 -15.23 -8.57 11.69
C ASP A 115 -14.55 -7.60 12.68
N PHE A 116 -13.21 -7.57 12.72
CA PHE A 116 -12.42 -6.68 13.58
C PHE A 116 -12.24 -5.26 13.03
N LEU A 117 -12.26 -5.04 11.72
CA LEU A 117 -11.97 -3.74 11.12
C LEU A 117 -13.21 -3.09 10.47
N PRO A 118 -13.39 -1.76 10.61
CA PRO A 118 -12.55 -0.82 11.34
C PRO A 118 -12.81 -0.82 12.85
N GLN A 119 -11.77 -0.55 13.65
CA GLN A 119 -11.97 -0.17 15.06
C GLN A 119 -12.34 1.31 15.20
N GLY A 120 -13.04 1.63 16.28
CA GLY A 120 -13.45 2.98 16.65
C GLY A 120 -13.08 3.33 18.09
N GLY A 121 -13.16 4.61 18.43
CA GLY A 121 -12.96 5.13 19.79
C GLY A 121 -11.49 5.39 20.14
N ASN A 122 -11.26 5.81 21.39
CA ASN A 122 -9.94 6.21 21.87
C ASN A 122 -8.92 5.05 21.78
N SER A 123 -7.66 5.38 21.52
CA SER A 123 -6.54 4.42 21.65
C SER A 123 -6.43 3.91 23.08
N VAL A 124 -6.27 2.60 23.24
CA VAL A 124 -6.16 1.92 24.55
C VAL A 124 -5.01 0.93 24.58
N VAL A 125 -4.46 0.68 25.77
CA VAL A 125 -3.53 -0.43 26.03
C VAL A 125 -4.34 -1.69 26.35
N LEU A 126 -3.93 -2.84 25.81
CA LEU A 126 -4.57 -4.12 26.09
C LEU A 126 -4.35 -4.56 27.54
N THR A 127 -5.42 -4.99 28.20
CA THR A 127 -5.40 -5.48 29.60
C THR A 127 -5.35 -7.01 29.69
N ALA A 128 -5.64 -7.71 28.59
CA ALA A 128 -5.55 -9.15 28.43
C ALA A 128 -5.21 -9.48 26.97
N SER A 129 -4.96 -10.76 26.66
CA SER A 129 -4.88 -11.21 25.26
C SER A 129 -6.25 -11.65 24.73
N TYR A 130 -6.50 -11.40 23.45
CA TYR A 130 -7.76 -11.64 22.76
C TYR A 130 -7.53 -12.45 21.49
N THR A 131 -8.44 -13.40 21.21
CA THR A 131 -8.52 -14.12 19.93
C THR A 131 -9.83 -13.75 19.26
N ASP A 132 -9.75 -13.33 17.99
CA ASP A 132 -10.86 -12.88 17.16
C ASP A 132 -11.83 -11.89 17.85
N PRO A 133 -11.34 -10.81 18.51
CA PRO A 133 -12.21 -9.75 19.00
C PRO A 133 -12.88 -9.02 17.82
N VAL A 134 -14.11 -8.54 18.03
CA VAL A 134 -14.88 -7.81 17.01
C VAL A 134 -14.78 -6.28 17.21
N ALA A 135 -14.89 -5.80 18.45
CA ALA A 135 -14.98 -4.37 18.73
C ALA A 135 -14.38 -3.99 20.09
N GLY A 136 -14.12 -2.69 20.28
CA GLY A 136 -13.72 -2.11 21.56
C GLY A 136 -12.22 -2.13 21.84
N MET A 137 -11.38 -2.43 20.84
CA MET A 137 -9.91 -2.43 20.98
C MET A 137 -9.27 -1.06 20.65
N GLY A 138 -10.07 -0.07 20.24
CA GLY A 138 -9.64 1.31 20.01
C GLY A 138 -8.95 1.55 18.67
N ASN A 139 -8.90 2.81 18.23
CA ASN A 139 -8.37 3.18 16.91
C ASN A 139 -6.93 2.70 16.67
N LEU A 140 -6.02 2.78 17.66
CA LEU A 140 -4.63 2.34 17.50
C LEU A 140 -4.54 0.85 17.13
N ALA A 141 -5.39 -0.02 17.70
CA ALA A 141 -5.38 -1.44 17.35
C ALA A 141 -5.84 -1.65 15.89
N GLY A 142 -6.87 -0.92 15.44
CA GLY A 142 -7.33 -0.97 14.05
C GLY A 142 -6.28 -0.47 13.05
N GLN A 143 -5.63 0.66 13.35
CA GLN A 143 -4.57 1.21 12.50
C GLN A 143 -3.32 0.31 12.49
N LEU A 144 -2.93 -0.28 13.62
CA LEU A 144 -1.79 -1.19 13.70
C LEU A 144 -2.01 -2.46 12.88
N VAL A 145 -3.19 -3.08 12.99
CA VAL A 145 -3.55 -4.24 12.16
C VAL A 145 -3.54 -3.87 10.68
N ALA A 146 -4.12 -2.73 10.29
CA ALA A 146 -4.13 -2.29 8.90
C ALA A 146 -2.72 -2.07 8.31
N ALA A 147 -1.82 -1.44 9.08
CA ALA A 147 -0.43 -1.22 8.66
C ALA A 147 0.35 -2.54 8.58
N THR A 148 0.12 -3.45 9.55
CA THR A 148 0.70 -4.81 9.56
C THR A 148 0.29 -5.59 8.32
N ILE A 149 -0.99 -5.52 7.90
CA ILE A 149 -1.46 -6.18 6.67
C ILE A 149 -0.78 -5.55 5.43
N SER A 150 -0.68 -4.22 5.35
CA SER A 150 -0.02 -3.56 4.22
C SER A 150 1.44 -3.98 4.06
N VAL A 151 2.23 -3.98 5.14
CA VAL A 151 3.63 -4.43 5.09
C VAL A 151 3.74 -5.92 4.78
N THR A 152 2.94 -6.77 5.45
CA THR A 152 3.03 -8.23 5.24
C THR A 152 2.65 -8.62 3.80
N MET A 153 1.68 -7.93 3.18
CA MET A 153 1.29 -8.20 1.80
C MET A 153 2.32 -7.72 0.78
N ASP A 154 3.00 -6.60 1.05
CA ASP A 154 4.13 -6.09 0.25
C ASP A 154 5.34 -7.05 0.31
N ASP A 155 5.64 -7.61 1.48
CA ASP A 155 6.68 -8.63 1.67
C ASP A 155 6.29 -10.01 1.08
N TYR A 156 4.99 -10.33 0.96
CA TYR A 156 4.48 -11.63 0.52
C TYR A 156 4.27 -11.74 -1.00
N ASP A 157 3.65 -10.74 -1.63
CA ASP A 157 3.32 -10.74 -3.05
C ASP A 157 4.08 -9.61 -3.76
N SER A 158 5.08 -9.97 -4.57
CA SER A 158 5.89 -9.02 -5.35
C SER A 158 5.09 -8.23 -6.41
N ASN A 159 3.79 -8.46 -6.56
CA ASN A 159 2.88 -7.70 -7.41
C ASN A 159 1.89 -6.85 -6.60
N PHE A 160 2.03 -6.83 -5.26
CA PHE A 160 1.16 -6.06 -4.36
C PHE A 160 1.29 -4.55 -4.58
N SER A 161 2.51 -4.09 -4.81
CA SER A 161 2.84 -2.72 -5.19
C SER A 161 3.83 -2.70 -6.36
N PRO A 162 3.87 -1.64 -7.18
CA PRO A 162 4.90 -1.48 -8.22
C PRO A 162 6.32 -1.19 -7.71
N SER A 163 6.50 -0.84 -6.43
CA SER A 163 7.81 -0.48 -5.88
C SER A 163 8.78 -1.66 -5.90
N PRO A 164 10.07 -1.45 -6.27
CA PRO A 164 11.12 -2.45 -6.08
C PRO A 164 11.64 -2.50 -4.63
N ASN A 165 11.22 -1.58 -3.77
CA ASN A 165 11.59 -1.50 -2.36
C ASN A 165 10.51 -2.14 -1.46
N ARG A 166 10.85 -2.40 -0.20
CA ARG A 166 9.87 -2.81 0.83
C ARG A 166 9.24 -1.59 1.49
N LEU A 167 7.92 -1.59 1.65
CA LEU A 167 7.18 -0.60 2.44
C LEU A 167 7.70 -0.53 3.89
N GLY A 168 8.09 -1.68 4.47
CA GLY A 168 8.64 -1.76 5.83
C GLY A 168 9.88 -0.90 6.06
N ASP A 169 10.69 -0.69 5.02
CA ASP A 169 11.94 0.08 5.08
C ASP A 169 11.73 1.60 4.82
N ALA A 170 10.58 2.01 4.30
CA ALA A 170 10.27 3.43 4.05
C ALA A 170 10.20 4.22 5.37
N THR A 171 10.62 5.49 5.39
CA THR A 171 10.71 6.28 6.63
C THR A 171 9.64 7.37 6.73
N ILE A 172 9.06 7.54 7.92
CA ILE A 172 8.11 8.61 8.24
C ILE A 172 8.72 9.99 8.00
N ILE A 173 7.94 10.90 7.42
CA ILE A 173 8.25 12.33 7.34
C ILE A 173 7.36 13.09 8.33
N GLY A 174 7.97 13.77 9.28
CA GLY A 174 7.33 14.63 10.27
C GLY A 174 6.68 13.91 11.46
N GLY A 175 6.16 14.72 12.40
CA GLY A 175 5.59 14.23 13.65
C GLY A 175 6.62 13.73 14.66
N ALA A 176 6.18 13.04 15.71
CA ALA A 176 7.06 12.56 16.78
C ALA A 176 7.95 11.37 16.36
N MET A 177 7.58 10.65 15.29
CA MET A 177 8.27 9.46 14.78
C MET A 177 9.00 9.73 13.45
N ASP A 178 9.31 11.00 13.16
CA ASP A 178 10.09 11.43 11.99
C ASP A 178 11.39 10.62 11.83
N GLY A 179 11.69 10.22 10.59
CA GLY A 179 12.85 9.40 10.25
C GLY A 179 12.79 7.93 10.67
N MET A 180 11.75 7.48 11.40
CA MET A 180 11.57 6.05 11.71
C MET A 180 11.07 5.29 10.50
N THR A 181 11.60 4.08 10.28
CA THR A 181 11.06 3.13 9.28
C THR A 181 9.66 2.65 9.66
N VAL A 182 8.83 2.27 8.69
CA VAL A 182 7.52 1.67 8.93
C VAL A 182 7.62 0.45 9.85
N ASP A 183 8.62 -0.42 9.67
CA ASP A 183 8.86 -1.59 10.52
C ASP A 183 9.17 -1.18 11.98
N GLN A 184 9.88 -0.07 12.21
CA GLN A 184 10.10 0.48 13.55
C GLN A 184 8.81 1.08 14.16
N VAL A 185 7.95 1.72 13.35
CA VAL A 185 6.65 2.23 13.81
C VAL A 185 5.73 1.05 14.19
N LEU A 186 5.70 -0.02 13.40
CA LEU A 186 4.98 -1.25 13.75
C LEU A 186 5.52 -1.86 15.05
N ALA A 187 6.83 -1.87 15.27
CA ALA A 187 7.43 -2.38 16.51
C ALA A 187 7.00 -1.56 17.75
N GLU A 188 6.98 -0.23 17.68
CA GLU A 188 6.47 0.62 18.76
C GLU A 188 4.96 0.47 18.95
N GLY A 189 4.19 0.31 17.87
CA GLY A 189 2.77 -0.02 17.92
C GLY A 189 2.48 -1.30 18.69
N ASN A 190 3.23 -2.36 18.38
CA ASN A 190 3.11 -3.64 19.10
C ASN A 190 3.49 -3.51 20.59
N LYS A 191 4.55 -2.76 20.91
CA LYS A 191 4.93 -2.46 22.30
C LYS A 191 3.80 -1.76 23.06
N ILE A 192 3.33 -0.62 22.55
CA ILE A 192 2.41 0.25 23.28
C ILE A 192 0.99 -0.32 23.36
N LEU A 193 0.53 -0.99 22.31
CA LEU A 193 -0.74 -1.73 22.34
C LEU A 193 -0.69 -2.86 23.37
N GLY A 194 0.39 -3.65 23.36
CA GLY A 194 0.54 -4.83 24.21
C GLY A 194 0.98 -4.56 25.65
N GLY A 195 1.12 -3.29 26.07
CA GLY A 195 1.51 -2.90 27.43
C GLY A 195 3.00 -3.04 27.75
N CYS A 196 3.85 -3.18 26.74
CA CYS A 196 5.30 -3.09 26.92
C CYS A 196 5.77 -1.63 26.97
N VAL A 197 6.98 -1.41 27.50
CA VAL A 197 7.61 -0.09 27.53
C VAL A 197 7.85 0.39 26.09
N SER A 198 7.29 1.55 25.76
CA SER A 198 7.52 2.30 24.53
C SER A 198 8.18 3.65 24.87
N ALA A 199 8.92 4.22 23.91
CA ALA A 199 9.46 5.57 24.03
C ALA A 199 8.45 6.67 23.64
N TYR A 200 7.32 6.28 23.04
CA TYR A 200 6.31 7.16 22.44
C TYR A 200 4.98 7.08 23.19
N THR A 201 4.07 8.03 22.94
CA THR A 201 2.71 7.98 23.48
C THR A 201 1.75 7.22 22.55
N LEU A 202 0.57 6.85 23.08
CA LEU A 202 -0.51 6.25 22.27
C LEU A 202 -0.97 7.14 21.13
N GLU A 203 -0.83 8.47 21.27
CA GLU A 203 -1.23 9.45 20.27
C GLU A 203 -0.19 9.54 19.16
N ASP A 204 1.11 9.61 19.50
CA ASP A 204 2.21 9.64 18.54
C ASP A 204 2.17 8.44 17.59
N VAL A 205 2.04 7.23 18.16
CA VAL A 205 2.04 5.99 17.38
C VAL A 205 0.75 5.82 16.59
N HIS A 206 -0.40 6.24 17.14
CA HIS A 206 -1.67 6.25 16.40
C HIS A 206 -1.61 7.20 15.19
N ALA A 207 -1.01 8.38 15.35
CA ALA A 207 -0.83 9.34 14.27
C ALA A 207 0.09 8.78 13.18
N ALA A 208 1.26 8.23 13.54
CA ALA A 208 2.20 7.64 12.59
C ALA A 208 1.59 6.47 11.79
N LEU A 209 0.86 5.56 12.45
CA LEU A 209 0.15 4.46 11.78
C LEU A 209 -0.97 4.97 10.85
N GLY A 210 -1.67 6.03 11.23
CA GLY A 210 -2.64 6.70 10.36
C GLY A 210 -1.99 7.29 9.11
N THR A 211 -0.85 7.99 9.27
CA THR A 211 -0.03 8.51 8.18
C THR A 211 0.36 7.41 7.20
N ILE A 212 0.89 6.27 7.67
CA ILE A 212 1.28 5.11 6.84
C ILE A 212 0.08 4.57 6.05
N ASN A 213 -1.00 4.21 6.75
CA ASN A 213 -2.18 3.59 6.14
C ASN A 213 -2.87 4.47 5.10
N GLU A 214 -2.74 5.79 5.24
CA GLU A 214 -3.33 6.74 4.31
C GLU A 214 -2.37 7.27 3.23
N ASN A 215 -1.07 6.98 3.27
CA ASN A 215 -0.13 7.60 2.33
C ASN A 215 -0.28 7.07 0.90
N TYR A 216 -0.46 5.75 0.75
CA TYR A 216 -0.47 5.03 -0.52
C TYR A 216 -1.77 4.26 -0.79
N VAL A 217 -2.92 4.82 -0.40
CA VAL A 217 -4.23 4.15 -0.54
C VAL A 217 -4.48 3.69 -1.98
N ASP A 218 -4.76 2.39 -2.12
CA ASP A 218 -4.96 1.69 -3.40
C ASP A 218 -3.73 1.65 -4.33
N GLY A 219 -2.55 2.09 -3.89
CA GLY A 219 -1.36 2.24 -4.74
C GLY A 219 -1.54 3.30 -5.83
N SER A 220 -2.52 4.20 -5.64
CA SER A 220 -2.98 5.18 -6.64
C SER A 220 -2.69 6.63 -6.25
N LYS A 221 -2.07 6.82 -5.09
CA LYS A 221 -1.82 8.11 -4.44
C LYS A 221 -0.47 8.00 -3.75
N ASN A 222 0.27 9.11 -3.69
CA ASN A 222 1.34 9.31 -2.72
C ASN A 222 1.01 10.63 -2.00
N LYS A 223 0.81 10.61 -0.69
CA LYS A 223 0.57 11.84 0.09
C LYS A 223 1.87 12.55 0.53
N GLY A 224 3.05 12.02 0.18
CA GLY A 224 4.35 12.64 0.48
C GLY A 224 4.77 12.60 1.96
N ASN A 225 4.29 11.64 2.75
CA ASN A 225 4.63 11.49 4.17
C ASN A 225 5.59 10.31 4.45
N LEU A 226 6.09 9.65 3.40
CA LEU A 226 7.02 8.54 3.49
C LEU A 226 8.16 8.75 2.49
N ASN A 227 9.40 8.72 2.98
CA ASN A 227 10.63 8.73 2.20
C ASN A 227 11.02 7.31 1.78
N CYS A 228 11.66 7.17 0.63
CA CYS A 228 12.06 5.87 0.10
C CYS A 228 13.36 5.32 0.68
N PRO A 229 13.47 3.98 0.83
CA PRO A 229 14.74 3.31 1.06
C PRO A 229 15.71 3.59 -0.09
N GLY A 230 16.99 3.84 0.23
CA GLY A 230 18.03 4.09 -0.77
C GLY A 230 18.10 5.54 -1.27
N GLY A 231 16.97 6.27 -1.24
CA GLY A 231 16.87 7.72 -1.30
C GLY A 231 17.54 8.45 -2.47
N ASP A 232 16.73 8.94 -3.39
CA ASP A 232 16.73 10.37 -3.68
C ASP A 232 15.62 11.06 -2.87
N GLY A 233 16.01 11.70 -1.77
CA GLY A 233 15.29 12.91 -1.37
C GLY A 233 15.52 13.90 -2.51
N GLY A 234 14.49 14.14 -3.32
CA GLY A 234 14.56 14.81 -4.62
C GLY A 234 15.30 16.13 -4.55
N THR A 235 16.61 16.04 -4.78
CA THR A 235 17.58 17.12 -4.99
C THR A 235 18.28 16.73 -6.28
N ASP A 236 17.56 16.84 -7.40
CA ASP A 236 18.25 16.90 -8.69
C ASP A 236 19.16 18.13 -8.61
N PRO A 237 20.49 18.00 -8.71
CA PRO A 237 21.41 19.14 -8.63
C PRO A 237 21.21 20.16 -9.77
N ASN A 238 20.27 19.89 -10.69
CA ASN A 238 19.93 20.69 -11.85
C ASN A 238 18.45 21.15 -11.86
N ASP A 239 17.63 20.85 -10.85
CA ASP A 239 16.26 21.41 -10.75
C ASP A 239 16.33 22.84 -10.16
N PRO A 240 16.05 23.89 -10.96
CA PRO A 240 16.13 25.27 -10.49
C PRO A 240 14.98 25.69 -9.57
N ASP A 241 13.96 24.84 -9.38
CA ASP A 241 12.76 25.14 -8.57
C ASP A 241 12.74 24.39 -7.21
N ASP A 242 13.79 23.65 -6.83
CA ASP A 242 13.93 23.05 -5.49
C ASP A 242 14.26 24.11 -4.41
N PRO A 243 13.42 24.31 -3.39
CA PRO A 243 13.71 25.23 -2.28
C PRO A 243 14.79 24.74 -1.29
N GLY A 244 15.41 23.58 -1.49
CA GLY A 244 16.38 22.96 -0.58
C GLY A 244 17.77 23.59 -0.52
N ASP A 245 18.16 24.38 -1.53
CA ASP A 245 19.58 24.72 -1.75
C ASP A 245 20.08 25.91 -0.90
N ILE A 246 20.39 25.63 0.38
CA ILE A 246 21.06 26.59 1.28
C ILE A 246 22.57 26.62 0.98
N TYR A 247 22.96 27.41 -0.02
CA TYR A 247 24.34 27.70 -0.39
C TYR A 247 25.25 28.01 0.83
N THR A 248 26.04 27.03 1.29
CA THR A 248 27.07 27.22 2.32
C THR A 248 28.42 27.53 1.69
N VAL A 249 28.57 28.77 1.23
CA VAL A 249 29.85 29.31 0.76
C VAL A 249 30.81 29.50 1.95
N LYS A 250 32.06 29.05 1.80
CA LYS A 250 33.19 29.32 2.72
C LYS A 250 34.01 30.50 2.25
#